data_AF-A0A3M7P5F8-F1
#
_entry.id   AF-A0A3M7P5F8-F1
#
_cell.length_a   1.000
_cell.length_b   1.000
_cell.length_c   1.000
_cell.angle_alpha   90.00
_cell.angle_beta   90.00
_cell.angle_gamma   90.00
#
_symmetry.space_group_name_H-M   'P 1'
#
loop_
_entity.id
_entity.type
_entity.pdbx_description
1 polymer ?
#
loop_
_entity_poly.entity_id
_entity_poly.type
_entity_poly.pdbx_seq_one_letter_code
_entity_poly.pdbx_strand_id
1 'polypeptide(L)'
;MHWVLNLGQGHGPCRVNHACVSIGYFIYSFGGYSSKSIKEVLKSANPIDVHVLNTNILKWSKRAVPEKSDPQHEQTPYFRYGHTCVEYNKFIYLWGGRSDWTNALCNNLYEYQPNAHLWRLVTVHGEVPDGRDGHTACTKNNCMYIFGGFVEKVKKFSNDIYEFNFLTSTWSLIIPKSALRPYWRDFHTASVIDNQMYIFGGRMDIGRTRFTGDNFYSNDLFSFDFSKKKWILLIQDQSYFNRESVQNAYSPEGRRSHTAVVYN
;
A
#
# COMPACT_ATOMS: atom_id res chain seq x y z
N MET A 1 -1.10 -17.36 20.22
CA MET A 1 -1.32 -17.21 18.77
C MET A 1 -1.15 -18.60 18.15
N HIS A 2 -2.22 -19.20 17.64
CA HIS A 2 -2.17 -20.51 16.98
C HIS A 2 -2.25 -20.28 15.47
N TRP A 3 -1.35 -20.90 14.70
CA TRP A 3 -1.41 -20.87 13.24
C TRP A 3 -2.37 -21.96 12.76
N VAL A 4 -3.42 -21.58 12.05
CA VAL A 4 -4.32 -22.53 11.38
C VAL A 4 -4.06 -22.43 9.89
N LEU A 5 -3.53 -23.51 9.30
CA LEU A 5 -3.45 -23.66 7.85
C LEU A 5 -4.65 -24.47 7.38
N ASN A 6 -5.75 -23.79 7.04
CA ASN A 6 -6.90 -24.44 6.43
C ASN A 6 -7.33 -23.66 5.19
N LEU A 7 -6.88 -24.13 4.03
CA LEU A 7 -7.43 -23.73 2.74
C LEU A 7 -7.96 -25.03 2.13
N GLY A 8 -9.28 -25.22 2.14
CA GLY A 8 -9.92 -26.35 1.48
C GLY A 8 -9.65 -26.38 -0.05
N GLN A 9 -10.43 -27.18 -0.79
CA GLN A 9 -10.36 -27.19 -2.26
C GLN A 9 -10.68 -25.80 -2.83
N GLY A 10 -9.71 -25.21 -3.54
CA GLY A 10 -9.76 -23.84 -4.05
C GLY A 10 -8.59 -23.03 -3.50
N HIS A 11 -7.39 -23.29 -4.02
CA HIS A 11 -6.20 -22.56 -3.60
C HIS A 11 -6.37 -21.07 -3.93
N GLY A 12 -6.13 -20.23 -2.92
CA GLY A 12 -6.03 -18.79 -3.12
C GLY A 12 -4.87 -18.42 -4.04
N PRO A 13 -4.77 -17.14 -4.40
CA PRO A 13 -3.75 -16.70 -5.33
C PRO A 13 -2.32 -16.81 -4.77
N CYS A 14 -1.40 -17.47 -5.51
CA CYS A 14 0.02 -17.51 -5.16
C CYS A 14 0.78 -16.30 -5.70
N ARG A 15 1.04 -15.28 -4.86
CA ARG A 15 1.64 -14.01 -5.29
C ARG A 15 2.25 -13.19 -4.15
N VAL A 16 3.09 -12.23 -4.50
CA VAL A 16 3.68 -11.22 -3.59
C VAL A 16 3.28 -9.81 -4.01
N ASN A 17 3.45 -8.82 -3.13
CA ASN A 17 3.18 -7.40 -3.41
C ASN A 17 1.76 -7.12 -3.95
N HIS A 18 0.79 -7.96 -3.57
CA HIS A 18 -0.63 -7.72 -3.78
C HIS A 18 -1.16 -6.82 -2.65
N ALA A 19 -2.33 -6.22 -2.85
CA ALA A 19 -3.03 -5.51 -1.79
C ALA A 19 -4.26 -6.31 -1.34
N CYS A 20 -4.60 -6.22 -0.06
CA CYS A 20 -5.81 -6.83 0.46
C CYS A 20 -6.51 -5.96 1.51
N VAL A 21 -7.82 -6.14 1.63
CA VAL A 21 -8.65 -5.48 2.64
C VAL A 21 -9.80 -6.38 3.05
N SER A 22 -10.26 -6.26 4.29
CA SER A 22 -11.42 -6.98 4.81
C SER A 22 -12.68 -6.10 4.83
N ILE A 23 -13.82 -6.66 4.45
CA ILE A 23 -15.15 -6.08 4.62
C ILE A 23 -16.07 -7.15 5.19
N GLY A 24 -16.48 -7.01 6.44
CA GLY A 24 -17.22 -8.06 7.15
C GLY A 24 -16.45 -9.38 7.17
N TYR A 25 -17.08 -10.46 6.71
CA TYR A 25 -16.49 -11.81 6.63
C TYR A 25 -15.76 -12.09 5.31
N PHE A 26 -15.41 -11.05 4.54
CA PHE A 26 -14.76 -11.21 3.24
C PHE A 26 -13.40 -10.52 3.24
N ILE A 27 -12.38 -11.21 2.73
CA ILE A 27 -11.08 -10.62 2.41
C ILE A 27 -10.98 -10.53 0.89
N TYR A 28 -10.75 -9.31 0.39
CA TYR A 28 -10.55 -9.03 -1.02
C TYR A 28 -9.05 -8.89 -1.28
N SER A 29 -8.55 -9.51 -2.35
CA SER A 29 -7.15 -9.52 -2.76
C SER A 29 -7.04 -9.15 -4.24
N PHE A 30 -6.13 -8.23 -4.55
CA PHE A 30 -6.00 -7.59 -5.86
C PHE A 30 -4.57 -7.62 -6.38
N GLY A 31 -4.40 -7.94 -7.67
CA GLY A 31 -3.14 -7.83 -8.40
C GLY A 31 -2.00 -8.57 -7.70
N GLY A 32 -0.77 -8.05 -7.77
CA GLY A 32 0.43 -8.68 -7.23
C GLY A 32 1.27 -9.36 -8.30
N TYR A 33 2.38 -9.97 -7.87
CA TYR A 33 3.37 -10.56 -8.76
C TYR A 33 3.53 -12.06 -8.50
N SER A 34 3.60 -12.85 -9.57
CA SER A 34 3.97 -14.25 -9.52
C SER A 34 4.82 -14.61 -10.74
N SER A 35 5.74 -15.56 -10.59
CA SER A 35 6.56 -16.04 -11.72
C SER A 35 5.73 -16.65 -12.86
N LYS A 36 4.54 -17.19 -12.54
CA LYS A 36 3.58 -17.69 -13.53
C LYS A 36 2.89 -16.55 -14.27
N SER A 37 2.53 -15.46 -13.58
CA SER A 37 1.84 -14.31 -14.19
C SER A 37 2.73 -13.51 -15.13
N ILE A 38 4.06 -13.55 -15.00
CA ILE A 38 4.99 -12.87 -15.94
C ILE A 38 4.67 -13.21 -17.41
N LYS A 39 4.40 -14.49 -17.71
CA LYS A 39 4.13 -14.93 -19.10
C LYS A 39 2.83 -14.36 -19.67
N GLU A 40 1.88 -13.98 -18.81
CA GLU A 40 0.58 -13.42 -19.18
C GLU A 40 0.56 -11.89 -19.11
N VAL A 41 1.24 -11.31 -18.10
CA VAL A 41 1.32 -9.86 -17.84
C VAL A 41 2.21 -9.15 -18.86
N LEU A 42 3.29 -9.78 -19.33
CA LEU A 42 4.13 -9.20 -20.38
C LEU A 42 3.42 -9.09 -21.74
N LYS A 43 2.24 -9.68 -21.91
CA LYS A 43 1.54 -9.77 -23.20
C LYS A 43 0.44 -8.74 -23.41
N SER A 44 -0.12 -8.12 -22.37
CA SER A 44 -1.19 -7.12 -22.52
C SER A 44 -1.55 -6.37 -21.23
N ALA A 45 -2.24 -5.23 -21.39
CA ALA A 45 -2.92 -4.45 -20.35
C ALA A 45 -4.12 -5.20 -19.73
N ASN A 46 -3.89 -6.40 -19.19
CA ASN A 46 -4.97 -7.20 -18.64
C ASN A 46 -5.59 -6.50 -17.43
N PRO A 47 -6.92 -6.58 -17.25
CA PRO A 47 -7.57 -6.13 -16.03
C PRO A 47 -6.98 -6.79 -14.78
N ILE A 48 -6.92 -6.05 -13.68
CA ILE A 48 -6.57 -6.58 -12.38
C ILE A 48 -7.60 -7.62 -11.97
N ASP A 49 -7.14 -8.70 -11.36
CA ASP A 49 -8.03 -9.72 -10.85
C ASP A 49 -8.56 -9.38 -9.47
N VAL A 50 -9.71 -9.98 -9.13
CA VAL A 50 -10.33 -9.85 -7.81
C VAL A 50 -10.55 -11.24 -7.24
N HIS A 51 -9.77 -11.58 -6.21
CA HIS A 51 -9.96 -12.79 -5.41
C HIS A 51 -10.64 -12.44 -4.11
N VAL A 52 -11.65 -13.21 -3.72
CA VAL A 52 -12.43 -12.99 -2.50
C VAL A 52 -12.43 -14.26 -1.66
N LEU A 53 -11.92 -14.17 -0.43
CA LEU A 53 -12.00 -15.22 0.57
C LEU A 53 -13.19 -14.94 1.49
N ASN A 54 -14.11 -15.90 1.57
CA ASN A 54 -15.13 -15.91 2.62
C ASN A 54 -14.54 -16.57 3.88
N THR A 55 -14.39 -15.81 4.96
CA THR A 55 -13.76 -16.27 6.20
C THR A 55 -14.65 -17.18 7.05
N ASN A 56 -15.98 -17.19 6.81
CA ASN A 56 -16.89 -18.10 7.51
C ASN A 56 -16.77 -19.55 7.00
N ILE A 57 -16.50 -19.73 5.71
CA ILE A 57 -16.40 -21.05 5.07
C ILE A 57 -14.99 -21.37 4.55
N LEU A 58 -14.04 -20.46 4.77
CA LEU A 58 -12.63 -20.56 4.34
C LEU A 58 -12.47 -20.93 2.85
N LYS A 59 -13.30 -20.34 1.99
CA LYS A 59 -13.32 -20.62 0.55
C LYS A 59 -13.00 -19.39 -0.28
N TRP A 60 -12.06 -19.54 -1.20
CA TRP A 60 -11.74 -18.55 -2.21
C TRP A 60 -12.70 -18.60 -3.39
N SER A 61 -12.98 -17.44 -3.97
CA SER A 61 -13.67 -17.27 -5.24
C SER A 61 -12.96 -16.21 -6.06
N LYS A 62 -12.94 -16.37 -7.39
CA LYS A 62 -12.42 -15.37 -8.32
C LYS A 62 -13.59 -14.69 -8.99
N ARG A 63 -13.60 -13.35 -9.03
CA ARG A 63 -14.63 -12.60 -9.78
C ARG A 63 -14.25 -12.53 -11.25
N ALA A 64 -15.27 -12.50 -12.11
CA ALA A 64 -15.07 -12.25 -13.53
C ALA A 64 -14.45 -10.86 -13.73
N VAL A 65 -13.59 -10.76 -14.74
CA VAL A 65 -13.03 -9.49 -15.18
C VAL A 65 -13.67 -9.10 -16.52
N PRO A 66 -13.91 -7.81 -16.77
CA PRO A 66 -14.51 -7.37 -18.02
C PRO A 66 -13.66 -7.74 -19.25
N GLU A 67 -14.32 -8.10 -20.34
CA GLU A 67 -13.67 -8.26 -21.65
C GLU A 67 -13.39 -6.90 -22.29
N LYS A 68 -12.53 -6.84 -23.32
CA LYS A 68 -12.16 -5.58 -23.99
C LYS A 68 -13.34 -4.82 -24.62
N SER A 69 -14.41 -5.52 -24.98
CA SER A 69 -15.64 -4.95 -25.54
C SER A 69 -16.58 -4.39 -24.48
N ASP A 70 -16.36 -4.71 -23.19
CA ASP A 70 -17.19 -4.25 -22.08
C ASP A 70 -16.78 -2.82 -21.69
N PRO A 71 -17.72 -1.85 -21.61
CA PRO A 71 -17.44 -0.50 -21.12
C PRO A 71 -16.74 -0.46 -19.74
N GLN A 72 -16.96 -1.49 -18.92
CA GLN A 72 -16.34 -1.66 -17.61
C GLN A 72 -14.81 -1.88 -17.70
N HIS A 73 -14.29 -2.31 -18.86
CA HIS A 73 -12.87 -2.56 -19.06
C HIS A 73 -12.03 -1.31 -18.85
N GLU A 74 -12.46 -0.15 -19.38
CA GLU A 74 -11.75 1.13 -19.22
C GLU A 74 -11.81 1.67 -17.79
N GLN A 75 -12.84 1.27 -17.04
CA GLN A 75 -13.00 1.63 -15.62
C GLN A 75 -12.22 0.70 -14.69
N THR A 76 -11.64 -0.37 -15.21
CA THR A 76 -10.97 -1.41 -14.42
C THR A 76 -9.45 -1.15 -14.39
N PRO A 77 -8.79 -1.24 -13.23
CA PRO A 77 -7.34 -1.08 -13.17
C PRO A 77 -6.67 -2.15 -14.03
N TYR A 78 -5.63 -1.81 -14.77
CA TYR A 78 -4.73 -2.83 -15.32
C TYR A 78 -4.01 -3.59 -14.19
N PHE A 79 -3.58 -4.81 -14.48
CA PHE A 79 -2.86 -5.70 -13.58
C PHE A 79 -1.52 -5.09 -13.16
N ARG A 80 -1.26 -5.06 -11.85
CA ARG A 80 -0.13 -4.37 -11.24
C ARG A 80 0.22 -4.94 -9.88
N TYR A 81 1.35 -4.54 -9.31
CA TYR A 81 1.80 -4.91 -7.96
C TYR A 81 2.39 -3.71 -7.21
N GLY A 82 2.60 -3.84 -5.90
CA GLY A 82 3.14 -2.77 -5.06
C GLY A 82 2.21 -1.57 -4.87
N HIS A 83 0.93 -1.74 -5.21
CA HIS A 83 -0.16 -0.80 -4.92
C HIS A 83 -0.66 -1.02 -3.49
N THR A 84 -1.51 -0.10 -3.02
CA THR A 84 -2.23 -0.26 -1.76
C THR A 84 -3.74 -0.25 -2.01
N CYS A 85 -4.50 -0.78 -1.05
CA CYS A 85 -5.94 -0.61 -1.02
C CYS A 85 -6.44 -0.34 0.40
N VAL A 86 -7.52 0.44 0.50
CA VAL A 86 -8.19 0.75 1.77
C VAL A 86 -9.70 0.60 1.63
N GLU A 87 -10.38 0.34 2.74
CA GLU A 87 -11.84 0.34 2.81
C GLU A 87 -12.34 1.70 3.29
N TYR A 88 -13.39 2.19 2.65
CA TYR A 88 -14.17 3.33 3.12
C TYR A 88 -15.62 3.20 2.66
N ASN A 89 -16.57 3.32 3.60
CA ASN A 89 -18.01 3.21 3.35
C ASN A 89 -18.41 1.94 2.55
N LYS A 90 -17.80 0.80 2.88
CA LYS A 90 -17.99 -0.51 2.23
C LYS A 90 -17.54 -0.59 0.78
N PHE A 91 -16.82 0.42 0.30
CA PHE A 91 -16.12 0.42 -0.98
C PHE A 91 -14.63 0.23 -0.76
N ILE A 92 -13.95 -0.29 -1.78
CA ILE A 92 -12.51 -0.52 -1.74
C ILE A 92 -11.84 0.46 -2.69
N TYR A 93 -10.90 1.25 -2.18
CA TYR A 93 -10.12 2.17 -2.98
C TYR A 93 -8.73 1.59 -3.22
N LEU A 94 -8.30 1.54 -4.48
CA LEU A 94 -7.00 1.02 -4.90
C LEU A 94 -6.20 2.14 -5.56
N TRP A 95 -4.95 2.32 -5.13
CA TRP A 95 -4.09 3.38 -5.66
C TRP A 95 -2.62 2.95 -5.78
N GLY A 96 -1.95 3.51 -6.78
CA GLY A 96 -0.51 3.31 -7.00
C GLY A 96 -0.15 2.01 -7.71
N GLY A 97 1.09 1.57 -7.47
CA GLY A 97 1.67 0.34 -7.98
C GLY A 97 2.28 0.46 -9.37
N ARG A 98 3.00 -0.60 -9.74
CA ARG A 98 3.75 -0.75 -10.98
C ARG A 98 3.15 -1.83 -11.87
N SER A 99 3.19 -1.60 -13.17
CA SER A 99 3.02 -2.66 -14.16
C SER A 99 4.26 -2.76 -15.04
N ASP A 100 4.75 -3.99 -15.21
CA ASP A 100 5.84 -4.30 -16.12
C ASP A 100 5.46 -4.08 -17.59
N TRP A 101 4.16 -4.13 -17.93
CA TRP A 101 3.68 -3.93 -19.29
C TRP A 101 3.77 -2.48 -19.76
N THR A 102 3.30 -1.53 -18.94
CA THR A 102 3.45 -0.09 -19.24
C THR A 102 4.85 0.43 -18.91
N ASN A 103 5.64 -0.33 -18.14
CA ASN A 103 6.84 0.15 -17.45
C ASN A 103 6.59 1.47 -16.70
N ALA A 104 5.40 1.61 -16.11
CA ALA A 104 4.95 2.85 -15.50
C ALA A 104 4.35 2.62 -14.11
N LEU A 105 4.56 3.60 -13.23
CA LEU A 105 3.88 3.70 -11.95
C LEU A 105 2.57 4.47 -12.12
N CYS A 106 1.54 4.04 -11.40
CA CYS A 106 0.21 4.61 -11.55
C CYS A 106 -0.10 5.63 -10.46
N ASN A 107 -0.87 6.64 -10.81
CA ASN A 107 -1.47 7.61 -9.90
C ASN A 107 -3.00 7.70 -10.03
N ASN A 108 -3.63 6.84 -10.83
CA ASN A 108 -5.09 6.75 -10.90
C ASN A 108 -5.64 6.11 -9.62
N LEU A 109 -6.74 6.67 -9.13
CA LEU A 109 -7.51 6.12 -8.02
C LEU A 109 -8.69 5.33 -8.58
N TYR A 110 -8.83 4.08 -8.17
CA TYR A 110 -9.96 3.24 -8.53
C TYR A 110 -10.78 2.89 -7.31
N GLU A 111 -12.10 2.83 -7.48
CA GLU A 111 -13.04 2.34 -6.50
C GLU A 111 -13.62 1.01 -6.99
N TYR A 112 -13.64 0.00 -6.13
CA TYR A 112 -14.33 -1.26 -6.35
C TYR A 112 -15.58 -1.33 -5.48
N GLN A 113 -16.69 -1.72 -6.09
CA GLN A 113 -17.99 -1.87 -5.46
C GLN A 113 -18.27 -3.36 -5.24
N PRO A 114 -18.09 -3.90 -4.01
CA PRO A 114 -18.15 -5.34 -3.78
C PRO A 114 -19.52 -5.96 -4.04
N ASN A 115 -20.60 -5.19 -3.88
CA ASN A 115 -21.97 -5.69 -4.12
C ASN A 115 -22.32 -5.76 -5.62
N ALA A 116 -21.82 -4.79 -6.41
CA ALA A 116 -22.07 -4.73 -7.84
C ALA A 116 -21.01 -5.50 -8.65
N HIS A 117 -19.86 -5.80 -8.03
CA HIS A 117 -18.66 -6.32 -8.68
C HIS A 117 -18.11 -5.41 -9.79
N LEU A 118 -18.31 -4.10 -9.66
CA LEU A 118 -17.88 -3.11 -10.65
C LEU A 118 -16.71 -2.27 -10.13
N TRP A 119 -15.88 -1.82 -11.07
CA TRP A 119 -14.86 -0.81 -10.83
C TRP A 119 -15.33 0.57 -11.28
N ARG A 120 -14.74 1.62 -10.72
CA ARG A 120 -14.92 2.99 -11.16
C ARG A 120 -13.58 3.69 -11.12
N LEU A 121 -13.20 4.32 -12.22
CA LEU A 121 -12.10 5.28 -12.21
C LEU A 121 -12.59 6.56 -11.52
N VAL A 122 -11.99 6.89 -10.37
CA VAL A 122 -12.39 8.05 -9.59
C VAL A 122 -11.80 9.31 -10.23
N THR A 123 -12.65 10.27 -10.59
CA THR A 123 -12.20 11.62 -10.94
C THR A 123 -11.65 12.30 -9.71
N VAL A 124 -10.38 12.69 -9.74
CA VAL A 124 -9.68 13.32 -8.61
C VAL A 124 -9.24 14.74 -8.93
N HIS A 125 -9.09 15.54 -7.89
CA HIS A 125 -8.71 16.95 -7.96
C HIS A 125 -7.57 17.29 -6.99
N GLY A 126 -7.04 18.51 -7.08
CA GLY A 126 -6.04 19.03 -6.14
C GLY A 126 -4.61 18.60 -6.45
N GLU A 127 -3.82 18.42 -5.40
CA GLU A 127 -2.39 18.07 -5.49
C GLU A 127 -2.22 16.56 -5.66
N VAL A 128 -2.54 16.05 -6.86
CA VAL A 128 -2.49 14.62 -7.16
C VAL A 128 -1.05 14.10 -7.01
N PRO A 129 -0.80 13.10 -6.14
CA PRO A 129 0.53 12.56 -5.96
C PRO A 129 1.05 11.89 -7.23
N ASP A 130 2.34 12.07 -7.54
CA ASP A 130 2.99 11.32 -8.63
C ASP A 130 2.93 9.80 -8.36
N GLY A 131 2.83 9.02 -9.44
CA GLY A 131 2.67 7.57 -9.37
C GLY A 131 3.84 6.88 -8.66
N ARG A 132 3.51 5.91 -7.79
CA ARG A 132 4.49 5.27 -6.89
C ARG A 132 4.15 3.82 -6.53
N ASP A 133 5.14 3.03 -6.17
CA ASP A 133 4.99 1.69 -5.60
C ASP A 133 5.66 1.54 -4.22
N GLY A 134 5.24 0.55 -3.44
CA GLY A 134 5.79 0.29 -2.10
C GLY A 134 5.47 1.36 -1.06
N HIS A 135 4.53 2.26 -1.35
CA HIS A 135 3.97 3.18 -0.36
C HIS A 135 3.01 2.45 0.58
N THR A 136 2.63 3.09 1.68
CA THR A 136 1.54 2.60 2.54
C THR A 136 0.33 3.48 2.41
N ALA A 137 -0.85 2.93 2.71
CA ALA A 137 -2.09 3.67 2.79
C ALA A 137 -2.89 3.24 4.03
N CYS A 138 -3.60 4.19 4.62
CA CYS A 138 -4.55 3.93 5.70
C CYS A 138 -5.73 4.91 5.63
N THR A 139 -6.80 4.62 6.36
CA THR A 139 -7.95 5.51 6.48
C THR A 139 -8.05 6.08 7.88
N LYS A 140 -8.44 7.35 7.96
CA LYS A 140 -8.83 8.01 9.21
C LYS A 140 -9.94 9.00 8.90
N ASN A 141 -11.08 8.85 9.57
CA ASN A 141 -12.29 9.62 9.33
C ASN A 141 -12.69 9.53 7.84
N ASN A 142 -12.87 10.65 7.15
CA ASN A 142 -13.28 10.72 5.74
C ASN A 142 -12.09 10.88 4.79
N CYS A 143 -10.89 10.48 5.20
CA CYS A 143 -9.68 10.61 4.40
C CYS A 143 -8.91 9.30 4.29
N MET A 144 -8.32 9.07 3.12
CA MET A 144 -7.21 8.14 2.92
C MET A 144 -5.90 8.93 3.04
N TYR A 145 -4.92 8.35 3.72
CA TYR A 145 -3.57 8.89 3.84
C TYR A 145 -2.60 7.94 3.18
N ILE A 146 -1.69 8.49 2.36
CA ILE A 146 -0.57 7.71 1.79
C ILE A 146 0.77 8.28 2.27
N PHE A 147 1.74 7.40 2.47
CA PHE A 147 3.09 7.80 2.88
C PHE A 147 4.18 7.02 2.15
N GLY A 148 5.24 7.74 1.76
CA GLY A 148 6.45 7.19 1.16
C GLY A 148 6.25 6.51 -0.20
N GLY A 149 7.03 5.46 -0.45
CA GLY A 149 7.07 4.71 -1.72
C GLY A 149 8.13 5.22 -2.68
N PHE A 150 8.44 4.43 -3.71
CA PHE A 150 9.35 4.83 -4.79
C PHE A 150 8.60 5.56 -5.89
N VAL A 151 9.10 6.72 -6.31
CA VAL A 151 8.50 7.57 -7.34
C VAL A 151 9.41 7.59 -8.58
N GLU A 152 8.93 7.02 -9.70
CA GLU A 152 9.72 6.83 -10.93
C GLU A 152 10.18 8.15 -11.54
N LYS A 153 9.30 9.16 -11.57
CA LYS A 153 9.56 10.47 -12.19
C LYS A 153 10.81 11.15 -11.63
N VAL A 154 11.06 11.00 -10.33
CA VAL A 154 12.23 11.55 -9.64
C VAL A 154 13.28 10.49 -9.27
N LYS A 155 13.02 9.22 -9.60
CA LYS A 155 13.83 8.03 -9.32
C LYS A 155 14.32 7.96 -7.87
N LYS A 156 13.42 8.22 -6.92
CA LYS A 156 13.72 8.32 -5.48
C LYS A 156 12.61 7.73 -4.63
N PHE A 157 12.96 7.29 -3.42
CA PHE A 157 11.95 7.12 -2.38
C PHE A 157 11.39 8.48 -1.97
N SER A 158 10.10 8.51 -1.63
CA SER A 158 9.42 9.68 -1.07
C SER A 158 9.37 9.58 0.46
N ASN A 159 9.26 10.73 1.12
CA ASN A 159 8.83 10.86 2.52
C ASN A 159 7.67 11.85 2.64
N ASP A 160 6.93 12.04 1.55
CA ASP A 160 5.76 12.88 1.52
C ASP A 160 4.56 12.12 2.10
N ILE A 161 3.67 12.88 2.74
CA ILE A 161 2.38 12.41 3.18
C ILE A 161 1.30 13.19 2.45
N TYR A 162 0.37 12.47 1.83
CA TYR A 162 -0.77 13.06 1.14
C TYR A 162 -2.06 12.58 1.82
N GLU A 163 -3.07 13.45 1.84
CA GLU A 163 -4.43 13.09 2.21
C GLU A 163 -5.36 13.19 1.00
N PHE A 164 -6.22 12.20 0.83
CA PHE A 164 -7.32 12.20 -0.12
C PHE A 164 -8.63 12.28 0.66
N ASN A 165 -9.39 13.34 0.47
CA ASN A 165 -10.71 13.48 1.06
C ASN A 165 -11.75 12.76 0.18
N PHE A 166 -12.38 11.73 0.72
CA PHE A 166 -13.37 10.92 -0.01
C PHE A 166 -14.65 11.68 -0.36
N LEU A 167 -14.99 12.74 0.38
CA LEU A 167 -16.22 13.52 0.15
C LEU A 167 -16.05 14.51 -1.01
N THR A 168 -14.85 15.03 -1.21
CA THR A 168 -14.56 16.04 -2.23
C THR A 168 -13.71 15.51 -3.38
N SER A 169 -13.33 14.24 -3.33
CA SER A 169 -12.40 13.60 -4.27
C SER A 169 -11.12 14.40 -4.51
N THR A 170 -10.59 15.03 -3.45
CA THR A 170 -9.47 15.98 -3.55
C THR A 170 -8.25 15.44 -2.81
N TRP A 171 -7.11 15.42 -3.49
CA TRP A 171 -5.80 15.20 -2.91
C TRP A 171 -5.20 16.51 -2.38
N SER A 172 -4.49 16.43 -1.26
CA SER A 172 -3.72 17.54 -0.69
C SER A 172 -2.39 17.03 -0.15
N LEU A 173 -1.32 17.77 -0.42
CA LEU A 173 -0.03 17.51 0.20
C LEU A 173 -0.06 18.02 1.64
N ILE A 174 0.27 17.14 2.58
CA ILE A 174 0.41 17.55 3.98
C ILE A 174 1.85 17.99 4.19
N ILE A 175 2.01 19.25 4.57
CA ILE A 175 3.27 19.78 5.10
C ILE A 175 3.28 19.53 6.62
N PRO A 176 4.07 18.57 7.13
CA PRO A 176 4.07 18.28 8.56
C PRO A 176 4.61 19.47 9.35
N LYS A 177 4.02 19.75 10.51
CA LYS A 177 4.45 20.84 11.41
C LYS A 177 5.69 20.50 12.22
N SER A 178 6.20 19.27 12.12
CA SER A 178 7.42 18.81 12.80
C SER A 178 8.64 19.00 11.90
N ALA A 179 9.78 19.35 12.50
CA ALA A 179 11.06 19.36 11.79
C ALA A 179 11.55 17.93 11.50
N LEU A 180 11.35 17.01 12.46
CA LEU A 180 11.65 15.59 12.30
C LEU A 180 10.53 14.88 11.54
N ARG A 181 10.91 13.93 10.69
CA ARG A 181 10.03 13.02 9.94
C ARG A 181 10.80 11.76 9.55
N PRO A 182 10.12 10.65 9.24
CA PRO A 182 10.80 9.46 8.76
C PRO A 182 11.59 9.78 7.47
N TYR A 183 12.78 9.19 7.34
CA TYR A 183 13.53 9.23 6.08
C TYR A 183 12.74 8.64 4.91
N TRP A 184 13.12 9.04 3.69
CA TRP A 184 12.59 8.54 2.43
C TRP A 184 12.62 7.02 2.40
N ARG A 185 11.48 6.38 2.18
CA ARG A 185 11.36 4.91 2.31
C ARG A 185 10.27 4.30 1.46
N ASP A 186 10.44 3.01 1.15
CA ASP A 186 9.42 2.15 0.56
C ASP A 186 9.33 0.80 1.29
N PHE A 187 8.27 0.04 0.98
CA PHE A 187 7.96 -1.27 1.57
C PHE A 187 8.02 -1.30 3.11
N HIS A 188 7.65 -0.18 3.75
CA HIS A 188 7.42 -0.06 5.19
C HIS A 188 5.98 -0.47 5.52
N THR A 189 5.64 -0.52 6.80
CA THR A 189 4.25 -0.71 7.24
C THR A 189 3.68 0.56 7.86
N ALA A 190 2.39 0.77 7.68
CA ALA A 190 1.60 1.79 8.37
C ALA A 190 0.42 1.14 9.08
N SER A 191 0.14 1.56 10.30
CA SER A 191 -1.01 1.09 11.05
C SER A 191 -1.60 2.21 11.89
N VAL A 192 -2.92 2.31 11.95
CA VAL A 192 -3.60 3.37 12.69
C VAL A 192 -4.08 2.83 14.03
N ILE A 193 -3.72 3.53 15.10
CA ILE A 193 -4.27 3.35 16.43
C ILE A 193 -4.78 4.72 16.86
N ASP A 194 -6.07 4.79 17.19
CA ASP A 194 -6.77 6.03 17.56
C ASP A 194 -6.57 7.18 16.55
N ASN A 195 -5.80 8.19 16.94
CA ASN A 195 -5.53 9.40 16.17
C ASN A 195 -4.10 9.45 15.63
N GLN A 196 -3.41 8.32 15.57
CA GLN A 196 -2.02 8.25 15.13
C GLN A 196 -1.79 7.12 14.12
N MET A 197 -1.04 7.42 13.07
CA MET A 197 -0.50 6.43 12.13
C MET A 197 0.94 6.10 12.50
N TYR A 198 1.22 4.84 12.76
CA TYR A 198 2.54 4.32 13.14
C TYR A 198 3.26 3.79 11.91
N ILE A 199 4.50 4.23 11.69
CA ILE A 199 5.37 3.81 10.60
C ILE A 199 6.56 3.06 11.15
N PHE A 200 6.79 1.85 10.63
CA PHE A 200 7.92 1.02 11.02
C PHE A 200 8.61 0.37 9.81
N GLY A 201 9.93 0.23 9.92
CA GLY A 201 10.77 -0.41 8.92
C GLY A 201 10.73 0.24 7.54
N GLY A 202 10.81 -0.61 6.53
CA GLY A 202 10.99 -0.26 5.14
C GLY A 202 12.46 -0.15 4.76
N ARG A 203 12.69 -0.05 3.45
CA ARG A 203 13.98 0.26 2.87
C ARG A 203 14.05 1.76 2.69
N MET A 204 15.06 2.38 3.26
CA MET A 204 15.23 3.83 3.24
C MET A 204 16.50 4.27 2.53
N ASP A 205 16.48 5.51 2.09
CA ASP A 205 17.62 6.25 1.56
C ASP A 205 17.80 7.54 2.39
N ILE A 206 19.05 7.93 2.62
CA ILE A 206 19.45 9.05 3.49
C ILE A 206 19.93 10.24 2.64
N GLY A 207 20.13 10.01 1.35
CA GLY A 207 20.53 10.99 0.36
C GLY A 207 19.48 12.10 0.21
N ARG A 208 19.70 13.22 0.92
CA ARG A 208 18.79 14.36 0.93
C ARG A 208 18.52 14.93 -0.47
N THR A 209 19.56 15.03 -1.31
CA THR A 209 19.48 15.69 -2.62
C THR A 209 19.62 14.72 -3.80
N ARG A 210 20.11 13.50 -3.58
CA ARG A 210 20.36 12.49 -4.62
C ARG A 210 20.00 11.11 -4.08
N PHE A 211 19.41 10.27 -4.92
CA PHE A 211 19.24 8.86 -4.61
C PHE A 211 20.64 8.25 -4.51
N THR A 212 21.00 7.71 -3.35
CA THR A 212 22.31 7.09 -3.15
C THR A 212 22.32 5.66 -3.68
N GLY A 213 21.16 5.00 -3.68
CA GLY A 213 21.04 3.58 -3.99
C GLY A 213 21.45 2.68 -2.82
N ASP A 214 21.92 3.27 -1.72
CA ASP A 214 22.20 2.56 -0.49
C ASP A 214 20.90 2.19 0.20
N ASN A 215 20.76 0.90 0.51
CA ASN A 215 19.55 0.38 1.14
C ASN A 215 19.79 0.21 2.63
N PHE A 216 19.27 1.14 3.43
CA PHE A 216 19.25 1.02 4.88
C PHE A 216 17.90 0.51 5.36
N TYR A 217 17.91 -0.18 6.50
CA TYR A 217 16.69 -0.70 7.14
C TYR A 217 16.63 -0.12 8.54
N SER A 218 15.67 0.78 8.77
CA SER A 218 15.53 1.51 10.03
C SER A 218 14.74 0.69 11.06
N ASN A 219 15.20 0.76 12.31
CA ASN A 219 14.50 0.25 13.49
C ASN A 219 13.64 1.33 14.14
N ASP A 220 13.64 2.54 13.59
CA ASP A 220 12.93 3.67 14.18
C ASP A 220 11.41 3.46 14.06
N LEU A 221 10.72 3.76 15.16
CA LEU A 221 9.26 3.82 15.19
C LEU A 221 8.84 5.29 15.19
N PHE A 222 8.12 5.68 14.16
CA PHE A 222 7.50 7.00 14.08
C PHE A 222 5.98 6.88 14.21
N SER A 223 5.35 7.93 14.73
CA SER A 223 3.91 8.13 14.61
C SER A 223 3.60 9.48 13.97
N PHE A 224 2.53 9.55 13.19
CA PHE A 224 1.96 10.78 12.66
C PHE A 224 0.65 11.07 13.38
N ASP A 225 0.59 12.19 14.10
CA ASP A 225 -0.63 12.69 14.76
C ASP A 225 -1.48 13.42 13.72
N PHE A 226 -2.64 12.83 13.38
CA PHE A 226 -3.51 13.35 12.32
C PHE A 226 -4.06 14.75 12.65
N SER A 227 -4.42 15.00 13.91
CA SER A 227 -4.99 16.30 14.31
C SER A 227 -3.94 17.41 14.33
N LYS A 228 -2.73 17.08 14.78
CA LYS A 228 -1.63 18.06 14.84
C LYS A 228 -0.87 18.18 13.51
N LYS A 229 -1.09 17.26 12.57
CA LYS A 229 -0.34 17.10 11.32
C LYS A 229 1.17 17.13 11.58
N LYS A 230 1.65 16.32 12.53
CA LYS A 230 3.06 16.28 12.94
C LYS A 230 3.56 14.86 13.13
N TRP A 231 4.82 14.63 12.81
CA TRP A 231 5.52 13.38 13.15
C TRP A 231 6.08 13.45 14.57
N ILE A 232 6.11 12.29 15.23
CA ILE A 232 6.68 12.06 16.56
C ILE A 232 7.57 10.83 16.45
N LEU A 233 8.85 10.98 16.78
CA LEU A 233 9.79 9.86 16.92
C LEU A 233 9.54 9.19 18.27
N LEU A 234 9.15 7.92 18.26
CA LEU A 234 8.82 7.16 19.46
C LEU A 234 9.99 6.29 19.93
N ILE A 235 10.67 5.65 18.98
CA ILE A 235 11.86 4.84 19.23
C ILE A 235 12.92 5.24 18.21
N GLN A 236 14.10 5.58 18.69
CA GLN A 236 15.28 5.86 17.87
C GLN A 236 16.31 4.77 18.09
N ASP A 237 16.73 4.11 17.02
CA ASP A 237 17.77 3.09 17.08
C ASP A 237 18.68 3.24 15.86
N GLN A 238 19.82 3.90 16.05
CA GLN A 238 20.80 4.21 15.01
C GLN A 238 21.83 3.10 14.79
N SER A 239 21.65 1.90 15.38
CA SER A 239 22.59 0.78 15.21
C SER A 239 22.81 0.40 13.75
N TYR A 240 21.83 0.63 12.88
CA TYR A 240 21.91 0.40 11.45
C TYR A 240 22.94 1.28 10.71
N PHE A 241 23.46 2.35 11.33
CA PHE A 241 24.57 3.14 10.78
C PHE A 241 25.94 2.58 11.11
N ASN A 242 26.09 1.95 12.28
CA ASN A 242 27.41 1.64 12.82
C ASN A 242 27.89 0.21 12.50
N ARG A 243 27.05 -0.64 11.87
CA ARG A 243 27.30 -2.09 11.62
C ARG A 243 27.64 -2.93 12.86
N GLU A 244 27.83 -2.31 14.02
CA GLU A 244 27.92 -2.93 15.34
C GLU A 244 26.51 -2.94 15.92
N SER A 245 25.83 -4.08 15.78
CA SER A 245 24.51 -4.30 16.36
C SER A 245 24.62 -4.35 17.88
N VAL A 246 24.38 -3.22 18.56
CA VAL A 246 24.03 -3.27 19.98
C VAL A 246 22.59 -3.76 20.04
N GLN A 247 22.44 -5.09 20.11
CA GLN A 247 21.15 -5.76 20.23
C GLN A 247 20.47 -5.28 21.52
N ASN A 248 19.45 -4.41 21.38
CA ASN A 248 18.49 -4.26 22.45
C ASN A 248 17.53 -5.46 22.32
N ALA A 249 17.61 -6.42 23.24
CA ALA A 249 17.02 -7.76 23.11
C ALA A 249 15.49 -7.81 22.88
N TYR A 250 14.81 -6.66 22.90
CA TYR A 250 13.36 -6.53 22.79
C TYR A 250 12.88 -5.78 21.53
N SER A 251 13.77 -5.15 20.76
CA SER A 251 13.37 -4.40 19.56
C SER A 251 13.54 -5.24 18.29
N PRO A 252 12.54 -5.30 17.40
CA PRO A 252 12.70 -6.00 16.13
C PRO A 252 13.69 -5.24 15.23
N GLU A 253 14.57 -5.98 14.55
CA GLU A 253 15.44 -5.44 13.51
C GLU A 253 14.68 -4.83 12.32
N GLY A 254 15.38 -3.99 11.57
CA GLY A 254 14.89 -3.27 10.43
C GLY A 254 14.64 -4.24 9.29
N ARG A 255 13.47 -4.14 8.67
CA ARG A 255 13.03 -5.04 7.61
C ARG A 255 12.10 -4.33 6.65
N ARG A 256 11.94 -4.87 5.45
CA ARG A 256 11.00 -4.37 4.44
C ARG A 256 10.04 -5.47 4.02
N SER A 257 8.95 -5.07 3.35
CA SER A 257 7.97 -5.99 2.77
C SER A 257 7.33 -6.92 3.81
N HIS A 258 7.31 -6.49 5.08
CA HIS A 258 6.61 -7.14 6.17
C HIS A 258 5.18 -6.59 6.27
N THR A 259 4.36 -7.21 7.10
CA THR A 259 2.98 -6.77 7.35
C THR A 259 2.83 -6.41 8.82
N ALA A 260 2.11 -5.33 9.09
CA ALA A 260 1.66 -4.95 10.43
C ALA A 260 0.13 -4.85 10.40
N VAL A 261 -0.50 -5.39 11.44
CA VAL A 261 -1.95 -5.33 11.63
C VAL A 261 -2.21 -4.98 13.09
N VAL A 262 -3.20 -4.13 13.31
CA VAL A 262 -3.70 -3.81 14.65
C VAL A 262 -4.89 -4.71 14.88
N TYR A 263 -4.90 -5.41 16.01
CA TYR A 263 -6.05 -6.14 16.51
C TYR A 263 -6.43 -5.51 17.86
N ASN A 264 -7.74 -5.42 18.10
CA ASN A 264 -8.30 -5.05 19.40
C ASN A 264 -8.83 -6.30 20.10
#